data_AF-A0A7V6ISH0-F1
#
_entry.id   AF-A0A7V6ISH0-F1
#
_cell.length_a   1.000
_cell.length_b   1.000
_cell.length_c   1.000
_cell.angle_alpha   90.00
_cell.angle_beta   90.00
_cell.angle_gamma   90.00
#
_symmetry.space_group_name_H-M   'P 1'
#
loop_
_entity.id
_entity.type
_entity.pdbx_description
1 polymer ?
#
loop_
_entity_poly.entity_id
_entity_poly.type
_entity_poly.pdbx_seq_one_letter_code
_entity_poly.pdbx_strand_id
1 'polypeptide(L)'
;MDKSVKLRLRIDYKAMKYFNVYNLKYKKKFFLYYIALIVICVGAGVATIITKNYFLSVLFGIFAIYLIYQLLNVEKIIDRQISSYFHVNRPIEQNIEINDENIIITSVNNPERVITYEWVHITSIHEIPQYYFLFLNKQPILLSKDEQDIIEGSQEELAKIIHEKAAAKPYKVVNKEIIHGDVTFDYPDYDAMMNNQDFQDAEEVETEDPDFDKAEEIKVEVDNLEDVEEAGNPEPEENKEND
;
A
#
# COMPACT_ATOMS: atom_id res chain seq x y z
N MET A 1 23.61 19.16 -16.43
CA MET A 1 22.84 19.72 -15.30
C MET A 1 22.12 18.53 -14.72
N ASP A 2 22.55 18.10 -13.55
CA ASP A 2 21.93 16.98 -12.86
C ASP A 2 20.52 17.42 -12.45
N LYS A 3 19.51 16.67 -12.90
CA LYS A 3 18.12 16.98 -12.54
C LYS A 3 17.88 16.37 -11.16
N SER A 4 17.55 17.21 -10.19
CA SER A 4 17.18 16.79 -8.83
C SER A 4 15.90 17.49 -8.42
N VAL A 5 14.92 16.73 -7.93
CA VAL A 5 13.65 17.26 -7.42
C VAL A 5 13.47 16.80 -5.98
N LYS A 6 13.22 17.74 -5.06
CA LYS A 6 12.88 17.43 -3.67
C LYS A 6 11.40 17.69 -3.43
N LEU A 7 10.75 16.74 -2.79
CA LEU A 7 9.32 16.77 -2.53
C LEU A 7 9.01 16.26 -1.11
N ARG A 8 8.06 16.91 -0.45
CA ARG A 8 7.54 16.51 0.86
C ARG A 8 6.30 15.67 0.62
N LEU A 9 6.40 14.38 0.87
CA LEU A 9 5.25 13.51 0.88
C LEU A 9 4.67 13.44 2.30
N ARG A 10 3.40 13.82 2.43
CA ARG A 10 2.58 13.47 3.58
C ARG A 10 1.81 12.19 3.25
N ILE A 11 2.13 11.09 3.93
CA ILE A 11 1.34 9.85 3.85
C ILE A 11 0.09 10.06 4.68
N ASP A 12 -0.91 10.60 4.02
CA ASP A 12 -2.18 11.01 4.57
C ASP A 12 -3.27 9.96 4.22
N TYR A 13 -4.44 10.05 4.84
CA TYR A 13 -5.65 9.27 4.57
C TYR A 13 -5.94 9.16 3.07
N LYS A 14 -5.80 10.27 2.34
CA LYS A 14 -6.01 10.34 0.90
C LYS A 14 -5.01 9.44 0.18
N ALA A 15 -3.72 9.59 0.43
CA ALA A 15 -2.66 8.77 -0.15
C ALA A 15 -2.85 7.26 0.16
N MET A 16 -3.19 6.91 1.40
CA MET A 16 -3.47 5.51 1.78
C MET A 16 -4.70 4.95 1.07
N LYS A 17 -5.78 5.72 0.96
CA LYS A 17 -7.00 5.32 0.25
C LYS A 17 -6.71 5.09 -1.23
N TYR A 18 -6.00 6.02 -1.87
CA TYR A 18 -5.55 5.89 -3.25
C TYR A 18 -4.76 4.61 -3.48
N PHE A 19 -3.79 4.32 -2.61
CA PHE A 19 -2.97 3.12 -2.74
C PHE A 19 -3.76 1.82 -2.54
N ASN A 20 -4.61 1.76 -1.50
CA ASN A 20 -5.39 0.55 -1.20
C ASN A 20 -6.42 0.23 -2.28
N VAL A 21 -7.16 1.24 -2.74
CA VAL A 21 -8.14 1.05 -3.82
C VAL A 21 -7.42 0.70 -5.13
N TYR A 22 -6.26 1.32 -5.41
CA TYR A 22 -5.44 0.96 -6.57
C TYR A 22 -5.05 -0.52 -6.55
N ASN A 23 -4.54 -1.01 -5.41
CA ASN A 23 -4.10 -2.39 -5.28
C ASN A 23 -5.25 -3.38 -5.46
N LEU A 24 -6.39 -3.13 -4.84
CA LEU A 24 -7.56 -4.02 -4.93
C LEU A 24 -8.12 -4.05 -6.34
N LYS A 25 -8.27 -2.88 -6.97
CA LYS A 25 -8.90 -2.76 -8.29
C LYS A 25 -7.98 -3.19 -9.43
N TYR A 26 -6.71 -2.80 -9.41
CA TYR A 26 -5.83 -2.91 -10.58
C TYR A 26 -4.68 -3.90 -10.43
N LYS A 27 -4.12 -4.07 -9.23
CA LYS A 27 -2.96 -4.97 -9.01
C LYS A 27 -3.41 -6.41 -8.74
N LYS A 28 -4.28 -6.60 -7.75
CA LYS A 28 -4.75 -7.94 -7.32
C LYS A 28 -5.96 -8.45 -8.12
N LYS A 29 -6.54 -7.62 -9.00
CA LYS A 29 -7.78 -7.94 -9.76
C LYS A 29 -8.89 -8.48 -8.84
N PHE A 30 -8.99 -7.93 -7.62
CA PHE A 30 -9.88 -8.43 -6.56
C PHE A 30 -11.33 -8.53 -7.04
N PHE A 31 -11.80 -7.50 -7.76
CA PHE A 31 -13.12 -7.47 -8.37
C PHE A 31 -13.38 -8.65 -9.32
N LEU A 32 -12.38 -9.05 -10.13
CA LEU A 32 -12.53 -10.16 -11.07
C LEU A 32 -12.68 -11.49 -10.33
N TYR A 33 -11.88 -11.71 -9.28
CA TYR A 33 -11.99 -12.91 -8.44
C TYR A 33 -13.36 -13.00 -7.74
N TYR A 34 -13.87 -11.88 -7.21
CA TYR A 34 -15.20 -11.85 -6.59
C TYR A 34 -16.31 -12.14 -7.59
N ILE A 35 -16.24 -11.56 -8.79
CA ILE A 35 -17.21 -11.84 -9.86
C ILE A 35 -17.18 -13.34 -10.21
N ALA A 36 -15.99 -13.95 -10.34
CA ALA A 36 -15.86 -15.37 -10.61
C ALA A 36 -16.47 -16.24 -9.49
N LEU A 37 -16.22 -15.90 -8.22
CA LEU A 37 -16.81 -16.60 -7.08
C LEU A 37 -18.34 -16.49 -7.03
N ILE A 38 -18.90 -15.31 -7.32
CA ILE A 38 -20.35 -15.11 -7.41
C ILE A 38 -20.93 -16.01 -8.51
N VAL A 39 -20.31 -16.06 -9.69
CA VAL A 39 -20.75 -16.93 -10.80
C VAL A 39 -20.72 -18.41 -10.39
N ILE A 40 -19.65 -18.86 -9.71
CA ILE A 40 -19.54 -20.22 -9.21
C ILE A 40 -20.65 -20.53 -8.19
N CYS A 41 -20.92 -19.61 -7.25
CA CYS A 41 -21.97 -19.79 -6.24
C CYS A 41 -23.36 -19.87 -6.87
N VAL A 42 -23.66 -19.01 -7.84
CA VAL A 42 -24.93 -19.05 -8.57
C VAL A 42 -25.05 -20.36 -9.37
N GLY A 43 -23.98 -20.78 -10.07
CA GLY A 43 -23.95 -22.03 -10.82
C GLY A 43 -24.14 -23.26 -9.94
N ALA A 44 -23.44 -23.33 -8.81
CA ALA A 44 -23.58 -24.39 -7.82
C ALA A 44 -25.00 -24.40 -7.22
N GLY A 45 -25.56 -23.23 -6.91
CA GLY A 45 -26.94 -23.07 -6.47
C GLY A 45 -27.92 -23.72 -7.45
N VAL A 46 -27.84 -23.36 -8.74
CA VAL A 46 -28.71 -23.94 -9.79
C VAL A 46 -28.54 -25.46 -9.91
N ALA A 47 -27.30 -25.97 -9.88
CA ALA A 47 -27.04 -27.40 -9.92
C ALA A 47 -27.67 -28.14 -8.73
N THR A 48 -27.62 -27.56 -7.52
CA THR A 48 -28.24 -28.16 -6.34
C THR A 48 -29.76 -28.21 -6.42
N ILE A 49 -30.41 -27.24 -7.08
CA ILE A 49 -31.86 -27.28 -7.38
C ILE A 49 -32.20 -28.49 -8.26
N ILE A 50 -31.39 -28.76 -9.29
CA ILE A 50 -31.60 -29.90 -10.20
C ILE A 50 -31.49 -31.23 -9.42
N THR A 51 -30.55 -31.32 -8.48
CA THR A 51 -30.40 -32.49 -7.59
C THR A 51 -31.44 -32.57 -6.46
N LYS A 52 -32.42 -31.65 -6.42
CA LYS A 52 -33.48 -31.54 -5.40
C LYS A 52 -32.97 -31.29 -3.97
N ASN A 53 -31.72 -30.83 -3.82
CA ASN A 53 -31.17 -30.41 -2.54
C ASN A 53 -31.44 -28.92 -2.29
N TYR A 54 -32.70 -28.61 -1.98
CA TYR A 54 -33.16 -27.23 -1.79
C TYR A 54 -32.42 -26.48 -0.69
N PHE A 55 -32.01 -27.16 0.38
CA PHE A 55 -31.25 -26.57 1.48
C PHE A 55 -29.92 -25.95 0.99
N LEU A 56 -29.15 -26.70 0.21
CA LEU A 56 -27.88 -26.21 -0.33
C LEU A 56 -28.08 -25.05 -1.31
N SER A 57 -29.15 -25.09 -2.11
CA SER A 57 -29.47 -23.99 -3.02
C SER A 57 -29.75 -22.69 -2.27
N VAL A 58 -30.47 -22.74 -1.15
CA VAL A 58 -30.75 -21.56 -0.32
C VAL A 58 -29.45 -21.05 0.29
N LEU A 59 -28.59 -21.94 0.79
CA LEU A 59 -27.30 -21.57 1.37
C LEU A 59 -26.39 -20.85 0.35
N PHE A 60 -26.24 -21.40 -0.86
CA PHE A 60 -25.48 -20.76 -1.94
C PHE A 60 -26.09 -19.41 -2.37
N GLY A 61 -27.42 -19.29 -2.34
CA GLY A 61 -28.10 -18.03 -2.61
C GLY A 61 -27.77 -16.95 -1.58
N ILE A 62 -27.83 -17.29 -0.29
CA ILE A 62 -27.44 -16.38 0.81
C ILE A 62 -25.96 -15.98 0.66
N PHE A 63 -25.09 -16.95 0.36
CA PHE A 63 -23.66 -16.69 0.19
C PHE A 63 -23.37 -15.78 -1.01
N ALA A 64 -24.07 -15.95 -2.13
CA ALA A 64 -23.94 -15.06 -3.29
C ALA A 64 -24.39 -13.63 -2.96
N ILE A 65 -25.49 -13.46 -2.22
CA ILE A 65 -25.95 -12.15 -1.74
C ILE A 65 -24.91 -11.51 -0.83
N TYR A 66 -24.32 -12.29 0.08
CA TYR A 66 -23.25 -11.82 0.97
C TYR A 66 -22.02 -11.34 0.18
N LEU A 67 -21.57 -12.10 -0.82
CA LEU A 67 -20.45 -11.68 -1.67
C LEU A 67 -20.73 -10.39 -2.45
N ILE A 68 -21.96 -10.21 -2.93
CA ILE A 68 -22.38 -8.96 -3.58
C ILE A 68 -22.34 -7.80 -2.58
N TYR A 69 -22.87 -8.00 -1.37
CA TYR A 69 -22.84 -7.00 -0.32
C TYR A 69 -21.40 -6.61 0.05
N GLN A 70 -20.51 -7.59 0.19
CA GLN A 70 -19.10 -7.36 0.47
C GLN A 70 -18.44 -6.57 -0.66
N LEU A 71 -18.70 -6.94 -1.92
CA LEU A 71 -18.14 -6.25 -3.10
C LEU A 71 -18.56 -4.77 -3.16
N LEU A 72 -19.81 -4.46 -2.80
CA LEU A 72 -20.33 -3.09 -2.80
C LEU A 72 -19.81 -2.25 -1.62
N ASN A 73 -19.43 -2.88 -0.51
CA ASN A 73 -18.95 -2.17 0.68
C ASN A 73 -17.42 -2.21 0.87
N VAL A 74 -16.66 -2.70 -0.11
CA VAL A 74 -15.19 -2.74 -0.05
C VAL A 74 -14.61 -1.37 0.30
N GLU A 75 -15.09 -0.30 -0.36
CA GLU A 75 -14.59 1.05 -0.10
C GLU A 75 -14.85 1.49 1.34
N LYS A 76 -16.03 1.20 1.90
CA LYS A 76 -16.34 1.51 3.30
C LYS A 76 -15.47 0.74 4.29
N ILE A 77 -15.12 -0.51 3.96
CA ILE A 77 -14.24 -1.32 4.80
C ILE A 77 -12.83 -0.71 4.81
N ILE A 78 -12.31 -0.32 3.63
CA ILE A 78 -11.02 0.38 3.51
C ILE A 78 -11.06 1.68 4.30
N ASP A 79 -12.11 2.48 4.12
CA ASP A 79 -12.25 3.77 4.79
C ASP A 79 -12.27 3.62 6.32
N ARG A 80 -12.94 2.58 6.83
CA ARG A 80 -12.96 2.25 8.26
C ARG A 80 -11.58 1.83 8.78
N GLN A 81 -10.86 0.99 8.04
CA GLN A 81 -9.52 0.53 8.42
C GLN A 81 -8.51 1.68 8.44
N ILE A 82 -8.51 2.53 7.40
CA ILE A 82 -7.63 3.69 7.33
C ILE A 82 -7.99 4.69 8.43
N SER A 83 -9.28 4.93 8.66
CA SER A 83 -9.74 5.80 9.74
C SER A 83 -9.25 5.29 11.10
N SER A 84 -9.47 4.01 11.41
CA SER A 84 -8.98 3.39 12.65
C SER A 84 -7.46 3.51 12.81
N TYR A 85 -6.70 3.34 11.73
CA TYR A 85 -5.25 3.50 11.75
C TYR A 85 -4.83 4.93 12.12
N PHE A 86 -5.45 5.94 11.50
CA PHE A 86 -5.14 7.34 11.79
C PHE A 86 -5.73 7.83 13.11
N HIS A 87 -6.74 7.18 13.69
CA HIS A 87 -7.18 7.55 15.05
C HIS A 87 -6.06 7.36 16.09
N VAL A 88 -5.18 6.37 15.88
CA VAL A 88 -4.09 6.04 16.80
C VAL A 88 -2.76 6.61 16.32
N ASN A 89 -2.51 6.60 15.00
CA ASN A 89 -1.22 6.95 14.42
C ASN A 89 -1.25 8.32 13.73
N ARG A 90 -0.19 9.11 13.93
CA ARG A 90 -0.01 10.37 13.21
C ARG A 90 0.33 10.12 11.73
N PRO A 91 -0.06 11.03 10.82
CA PRO A 91 0.44 11.03 9.46
C PRO A 91 1.97 11.04 9.41
N ILE A 92 2.54 10.19 8.55
CA ILE A 92 3.98 10.08 8.37
C ILE A 92 4.39 11.08 7.29
N GLU A 93 5.27 12.02 7.64
CA GLU A 93 5.86 12.94 6.68
C GLU A 93 7.26 12.47 6.28
N GLN A 94 7.53 12.48 4.98
CA GLN A 94 8.79 12.06 4.38
C GLN A 94 9.26 13.11 3.38
N ASN A 95 10.53 13.48 3.43
CA ASN A 95 11.18 14.23 2.36
C ASN A 95 11.79 13.21 1.39
N ILE A 96 11.46 13.33 0.12
CA ILE A 96 11.95 12.46 -0.93
C ILE A 96 12.69 13.34 -1.94
N GLU A 97 13.94 13.01 -2.19
CA GLU A 97 14.79 13.63 -3.19
C GLU A 97 14.99 12.64 -4.33
N ILE A 98 14.69 13.06 -5.55
CA ILE A 98 14.72 12.23 -6.75
C ILE A 98 15.70 12.82 -7.73
N ASN A 99 16.70 12.01 -8.06
CA ASN A 99 17.80 12.38 -8.93
C ASN A 99 17.81 11.43 -10.14
N ASP A 100 18.62 11.75 -11.14
CA ASP A 100 18.81 10.85 -12.29
C ASP A 100 19.44 9.49 -11.89
N GLU A 101 20.12 9.41 -10.74
CA GLU A 101 20.84 8.20 -10.27
C GLU A 101 20.12 7.45 -9.15
N ASN A 102 19.59 8.18 -8.15
CA ASN A 102 19.03 7.60 -6.94
C ASN A 102 17.79 8.35 -6.45
N ILE A 103 17.07 7.69 -5.55
CA ILE A 103 15.93 8.20 -4.80
C ILE A 103 16.31 8.15 -3.33
N ILE A 104 16.36 9.30 -2.67
CA ILE A 104 16.76 9.45 -1.28
C ILE A 104 15.49 9.78 -0.48
N ILE A 105 15.23 9.01 0.57
CA ILE A 105 14.09 9.21 1.47
C ILE A 105 14.61 9.53 2.86
N THR A 106 14.14 10.63 3.41
CA THR A 106 14.50 11.11 4.74
C THR A 106 13.24 11.35 5.56
N SER A 107 13.18 10.80 6.77
CA SER A 107 12.06 11.06 7.69
C SER A 107 12.13 12.50 8.20
N VAL A 108 11.01 13.21 8.24
CA VAL A 108 10.96 14.59 8.78
C VAL A 108 11.25 14.60 10.28
N ASN A 109 10.81 13.57 11.01
CA ASN A 109 10.98 13.47 12.45
C ASN A 109 12.38 13.01 12.87
N ASN A 110 13.10 12.30 12.00
CA ASN A 110 14.44 11.78 12.24
C ASN A 110 15.32 11.98 11.00
N PRO A 111 15.91 13.17 10.81
CA PRO A 111 16.66 13.52 9.60
C PRO A 111 17.92 12.67 9.38
N GLU A 112 18.43 12.02 10.42
CA GLU A 112 19.62 11.16 10.36
C GLU A 112 19.35 9.82 9.69
N ARG A 113 18.07 9.39 9.65
CA ARG A 113 17.67 8.15 8.98
C ARG A 113 17.41 8.44 7.51
N VAL A 114 18.46 8.27 6.71
CA VAL A 114 18.44 8.43 5.25
C VAL A 114 18.47 7.07 4.59
N ILE A 115 17.48 6.79 3.76
CA ILE A 115 17.41 5.56 2.97
C ILE A 115 17.60 5.93 1.51
N THR A 116 18.61 5.35 0.86
CA THR A 116 18.91 5.61 -0.55
C THR A 116 18.58 4.39 -1.39
N TYR A 117 17.77 4.58 -2.43
CA TYR A 117 17.40 3.56 -3.40
C TYR A 117 17.95 3.92 -4.77
N GLU A 118 18.62 2.98 -5.43
CA GLU A 118 18.95 3.11 -6.84
C GLU A 118 17.74 2.81 -7.72
N TRP A 119 17.70 3.42 -8.91
CA TRP A 119 16.63 3.16 -9.89
C TRP A 119 16.49 1.68 -10.25
N VAL A 120 17.56 0.88 -10.16
CA VAL A 120 17.54 -0.56 -10.42
C VAL A 120 16.53 -1.28 -9.50
N HIS A 121 16.39 -0.84 -8.25
CA HIS A 121 15.47 -1.44 -7.28
C HIS A 121 13.98 -1.16 -7.60
N ILE A 122 13.69 -0.15 -8.41
CA ILE A 122 12.31 0.15 -8.83
C ILE A 122 11.86 -0.88 -9.86
N THR A 123 10.93 -1.74 -9.49
CA THR A 123 10.45 -2.85 -10.34
C THR A 123 9.42 -2.40 -11.36
N SER A 124 8.50 -1.51 -10.98
CA SER A 124 7.45 -0.99 -11.84
C SER A 124 7.04 0.40 -11.42
N ILE A 125 6.60 1.21 -12.38
CA ILE A 125 6.12 2.56 -12.15
C ILE A 125 4.67 2.64 -12.61
N HIS A 126 3.79 3.05 -11.72
CA HIS A 126 2.38 3.26 -12.05
C HIS A 126 2.00 4.73 -11.86
N GLU A 127 1.39 5.31 -12.88
CA GLU A 127 0.90 6.69 -12.83
C GLU A 127 -0.61 6.70 -12.59
N ILE A 128 -1.03 7.51 -11.64
CA ILE A 128 -2.43 7.84 -11.37
C ILE A 128 -2.58 9.37 -11.39
N PRO A 129 -3.80 9.94 -11.49
CA PRO A 129 -3.96 11.38 -11.73
C PRO A 129 -3.28 12.28 -10.69
N GLN A 130 -3.26 11.86 -9.42
CA GLN A 130 -2.74 12.65 -8.31
C GLN A 130 -1.38 12.19 -7.78
N TYR A 131 -0.92 10.97 -8.15
CA TYR A 131 0.32 10.39 -7.62
C TYR A 131 1.06 9.54 -8.65
N TYR A 132 2.38 9.42 -8.48
CA TYR A 132 3.17 8.34 -9.06
C TYR A 132 3.46 7.29 -7.98
N PHE A 133 3.33 6.01 -8.33
CA PHE A 133 3.67 4.88 -7.48
C PHE A 133 4.90 4.17 -8.02
N LEU A 134 6.03 4.28 -7.32
CA LEU A 134 7.26 3.59 -7.63
C LEU A 134 7.37 2.32 -6.78
N PHE A 135 7.25 1.14 -7.38
CA PHE A 135 7.23 -0.11 -6.61
C PHE A 135 8.63 -0.65 -6.35
N LEU A 136 9.00 -0.72 -5.07
CA LEU A 136 10.07 -1.53 -4.52
C LEU A 136 9.45 -2.86 -4.06
N ASN A 137 9.37 -3.86 -4.94
CA ASN A 137 8.69 -5.13 -4.68
C ASN A 137 7.21 -4.95 -4.23
N LYS A 138 6.91 -5.17 -2.95
CA LYS A 138 5.57 -5.04 -2.35
C LYS A 138 5.27 -3.62 -1.84
N GLN A 139 6.27 -2.80 -1.58
CA GLN A 139 6.12 -1.47 -0.97
C GLN A 139 6.29 -0.37 -2.04
N PRO A 140 5.32 0.55 -2.20
CA PRO A 140 5.47 1.68 -3.10
C PRO A 140 6.18 2.84 -2.40
N ILE A 141 6.91 3.64 -3.18
CA ILE A 141 7.16 5.03 -2.88
C ILE A 141 6.05 5.82 -3.59
N LEU A 142 5.28 6.59 -2.82
CA LEU A 142 4.24 7.46 -3.35
C LEU A 142 4.87 8.82 -3.64
N LEU A 143 4.59 9.40 -4.80
CA LEU A 143 5.04 10.75 -5.14
C LEU A 143 3.82 11.57 -5.50
N SER A 144 3.61 12.69 -4.81
CA SER A 144 2.52 13.61 -5.13
C SER A 144 2.79 14.32 -6.45
N LYS A 145 1.74 14.53 -7.25
CA LYS A 145 1.79 15.37 -8.46
C LYS A 145 1.41 16.83 -8.16
N ASP A 146 1.03 17.13 -6.92
CA ASP A 146 0.63 18.48 -6.51
C ASP A 146 1.88 19.37 -6.36
N GLU A 147 1.85 20.56 -6.97
CA GLU A 147 2.99 21.50 -6.95
C GLU A 147 3.32 22.00 -5.54
N GLN A 148 2.35 22.00 -4.63
CA GLN A 148 2.53 22.43 -3.24
C GLN A 148 3.45 21.51 -2.43
N ASP A 149 3.58 20.27 -2.86
CA ASP A 149 4.42 19.27 -2.20
C ASP A 149 5.87 19.32 -2.70
N ILE A 150 6.18 20.10 -3.73
CA ILE A 150 7.54 20.24 -4.29
C ILE A 150 8.29 21.34 -3.53
N ILE A 151 9.39 20.96 -2.87
CA ILE A 151 10.26 21.88 -2.13
C ILE A 151 11.31 22.48 -3.08
N GLU A 152 11.92 21.66 -3.93
CA GLU A 152 12.97 22.08 -4.87
C GLU A 152 12.76 21.40 -6.24
N GLY A 153 12.95 22.16 -7.33
CA GLY A 153 12.71 21.70 -8.70
C GLY A 153 11.31 22.04 -9.20
N SER A 154 10.86 21.35 -10.24
CA SER A 154 9.53 21.54 -10.85
C SER A 154 8.79 20.23 -11.10
N GLN A 155 7.46 20.31 -11.20
CA GLN A 155 6.62 19.17 -11.54
C GLN A 155 6.97 18.61 -12.93
N GLU A 156 7.32 19.48 -13.87
CA GLU A 156 7.74 19.08 -15.22
C GLU A 156 9.05 18.29 -15.21
N GLU A 157 10.01 18.69 -14.36
CA GLU A 157 11.25 17.94 -14.17
C GLU A 157 11.01 16.58 -13.56
N LEU A 158 10.14 16.50 -12.54
CA LEU A 158 9.73 15.23 -11.95
C LEU A 158 9.10 14.32 -13.00
N ALA A 159 8.13 14.82 -13.75
CA ALA A 159 7.46 14.07 -14.82
C ALA A 159 8.48 13.59 -15.86
N LYS A 160 9.44 14.44 -16.24
CA LYS A 160 10.50 14.09 -17.19
C LYS A 160 11.40 12.96 -16.69
N ILE A 161 11.87 13.03 -15.45
CA ILE A 161 12.68 11.97 -14.83
C ILE A 161 11.88 10.67 -14.81
N ILE A 162 10.63 10.72 -14.34
CA ILE A 162 9.77 9.54 -14.23
C ILE A 162 9.50 8.91 -15.60
N HIS A 163 9.16 9.71 -16.62
CA HIS A 163 8.92 9.20 -17.98
C HIS A 163 10.19 8.63 -18.62
N GLU A 164 11.34 9.26 -18.40
CA GLU A 164 12.64 8.79 -18.88
C GLU A 164 12.98 7.42 -18.29
N LYS A 165 12.81 7.25 -16.96
CA LYS A 165 13.06 5.98 -16.27
C LYS A 165 11.97 4.94 -16.53
N ALA A 166 10.73 5.36 -16.77
CA ALA A 166 9.62 4.51 -17.13
C ALA A 166 9.82 3.83 -18.49
N ALA A 167 10.51 4.45 -19.44
CA ALA A 167 10.79 3.85 -20.74
C ALA A 167 11.56 2.53 -20.65
N ALA A 168 12.40 2.37 -19.61
CA ALA A 168 13.21 1.18 -19.39
C ALA A 168 12.52 0.10 -18.52
N LYS A 169 11.32 0.38 -17.98
CA LYS A 169 10.65 -0.44 -16.96
C LYS A 169 9.18 -0.67 -17.30
N PRO A 170 8.52 -1.67 -16.70
CA PRO A 170 7.06 -1.81 -16.80
C PRO A 170 6.36 -0.53 -16.30
N TYR A 171 5.72 0.18 -17.22
CA TYR A 171 4.99 1.42 -16.95
C TYR A 171 3.49 1.25 -17.21
N LYS A 172 2.67 1.68 -16.25
CA LYS A 172 1.20 1.64 -16.39
C LYS A 172 0.58 2.97 -15.98
N VAL A 173 -0.07 3.61 -16.95
CA VAL A 173 -0.86 4.82 -16.71
C VAL A 173 -2.32 4.44 -16.45
N VAL A 174 -2.88 4.96 -15.37
CA VAL A 174 -4.30 4.81 -15.03
C VAL A 174 -4.93 6.20 -15.01
N ASN A 175 -5.68 6.52 -16.06
CA ASN A 175 -6.34 7.83 -16.22
C ASN A 175 -7.62 7.99 -15.38
N LYS A 176 -8.09 6.92 -14.75
CA LYS A 176 -9.32 6.97 -13.94
C LYS A 176 -8.99 7.42 -12.54
N GLU A 177 -9.74 8.39 -12.03
CA GLU A 177 -9.72 8.74 -10.62
C GLU A 177 -10.15 7.52 -9.79
N ILE A 178 -9.41 7.31 -8.71
CA ILE A 178 -9.48 6.08 -7.92
C ILE A 178 -10.38 6.28 -6.70
N ILE A 179 -10.51 7.53 -6.21
CA ILE A 179 -11.44 7.88 -5.13
C ILE A 179 -12.79 8.23 -5.75
N HIS A 180 -13.87 7.65 -5.21
CA HIS A 180 -15.24 7.92 -5.66
C HIS A 180 -16.14 8.56 -4.58
N GLY A 181 -15.59 8.91 -3.41
CA GLY A 181 -16.32 9.56 -2.32
C GLY A 181 -15.46 10.57 -1.57
N ASP A 182 -16.09 11.61 -1.06
CA ASP A 182 -15.41 12.68 -0.32
C ASP A 182 -14.62 12.12 0.87
N VAL A 183 -13.40 12.59 1.05
CA VAL A 183 -12.59 12.29 2.24
C VAL A 183 -13.23 13.04 3.40
N THR A 184 -14.08 12.36 4.17
CA THR A 184 -14.74 12.92 5.36
C THR A 184 -13.92 12.78 6.63
N PHE A 185 -12.71 12.22 6.54
CA PHE A 185 -11.82 12.08 7.68
C PHE A 185 -11.15 13.43 7.98
N ASP A 186 -11.58 14.06 9.06
CA ASP A 186 -10.90 15.20 9.64
C ASP A 186 -9.78 14.68 10.55
N TYR A 187 -8.55 15.12 10.33
CA TYR A 187 -7.45 14.69 11.19
C TYR A 187 -7.68 15.26 12.58
N PRO A 188 -7.55 14.46 13.64
CA PRO A 188 -7.48 14.99 14.98
C PRO A 188 -6.35 16.03 15.04
N ASP A 189 -6.59 17.20 15.63
CA ASP A 189 -5.53 18.16 15.89
C ASP A 189 -4.62 17.59 17.00
N TYR A 190 -3.59 16.84 16.59
CA TYR A 190 -2.69 16.18 17.52
C TYR A 190 -1.85 17.16 18.34
N ASP A 191 -1.70 18.42 17.90
CA ASP A 191 -0.98 19.45 18.64
C ASP A 191 -1.88 20.01 19.76
N ALA A 192 -3.19 20.12 19.53
CA ALA A 192 -4.18 20.43 20.56
C ALA A 192 -4.37 19.28 21.58
N MET A 193 -4.25 18.01 21.15
CA MET A 193 -4.34 16.85 22.04
C MET A 193 -3.12 16.69 22.96
N MET A 194 -1.91 17.04 22.50
CA MET A 194 -0.69 17.03 23.33
C MET A 194 -0.71 18.12 24.42
N ASN A 195 -1.41 19.23 24.19
CA ASN A 195 -1.57 20.30 25.18
C ASN A 195 -2.64 20.01 26.24
N ASN A 196 -3.47 18.98 26.04
CA ASN A 196 -4.52 18.54 26.98
C ASN A 196 -4.22 17.13 27.53
N GLN A 197 -3.00 16.90 28.03
CA GLN A 197 -2.68 15.66 28.74
C GLN A 197 -3.38 15.61 30.12
N ASP A 198 -4.64 15.19 30.13
CA ASP A 198 -5.17 14.34 31.19
C ASP A 198 -5.32 12.94 30.60
N PHE A 199 -4.28 12.12 30.79
CA PHE A 199 -4.34 10.68 30.56
C PHE A 199 -5.41 10.09 31.49
N GLN A 200 -6.53 9.64 30.92
CA GLN A 200 -7.32 8.58 31.54
C GLN A 200 -7.20 7.33 30.69
N ASP A 201 -6.78 6.27 31.36
CA ASP A 201 -6.58 4.91 30.88
C ASP A 201 -7.64 4.50 29.85
N ALA A 202 -7.17 4.14 28.66
CA ALA A 202 -8.01 3.56 27.63
C ALA A 202 -8.46 2.18 28.10
N GLU A 203 -9.73 2.10 28.45
CA GLU A 203 -10.48 0.89 28.72
C GLU A 203 -10.27 -0.11 27.56
N GLU A 204 -9.72 -1.27 27.89
CA GLU A 204 -9.49 -2.39 26.99
C GLU A 204 -10.86 -2.94 26.56
N VAL A 205 -11.38 -2.44 25.44
CA VAL A 205 -12.60 -2.99 24.83
C VAL A 205 -12.19 -4.23 24.03
N GLU A 206 -12.40 -5.41 24.62
CA GLU A 206 -12.49 -6.68 23.90
C GLU A 206 -13.46 -6.50 22.72
N THR A 207 -12.91 -6.40 21.53
CA THR A 207 -13.67 -6.57 20.29
C THR A 207 -13.41 -7.99 19.83
N GLU A 208 -14.45 -8.83 19.86
CA GLU A 208 -14.41 -10.17 19.29
C GLU A 208 -13.90 -10.09 17.84
N ASP A 209 -12.69 -10.60 17.63
CA ASP A 209 -12.05 -10.72 16.33
C ASP A 209 -12.92 -11.58 15.40
N PRO A 210 -13.38 -11.05 14.26
CA PRO A 210 -13.71 -11.93 13.15
C PRO A 210 -12.39 -12.51 12.62
N ASP A 211 -12.19 -13.81 12.87
CA ASP A 211 -11.10 -14.62 12.32
C ASP A 211 -11.00 -14.46 10.78
N PHE A 212 -9.97 -13.75 10.33
CA PHE A 212 -9.66 -13.45 8.93
C PHE A 212 -8.24 -13.93 8.57
N ASP A 213 -7.98 -15.22 8.75
CA ASP A 213 -6.69 -15.87 8.48
C ASP A 213 -6.20 -15.90 7.00
N LYS A 214 -6.67 -14.99 6.12
CA LYS A 214 -6.15 -14.82 4.74
C LYS A 214 -6.15 -13.38 4.21
N ALA A 215 -5.88 -12.40 5.07
CA ALA A 215 -5.26 -11.16 4.61
C ALA A 215 -3.96 -11.01 5.38
N GLU A 216 -2.82 -11.36 4.75
CA GLU A 216 -1.50 -11.03 5.30
C GLU A 216 -1.48 -9.53 5.62
N GLU A 217 -1.58 -9.23 6.92
CA GLU A 217 -1.24 -7.95 7.51
C GLU A 217 0.21 -7.65 7.15
N ILE A 218 0.46 -6.49 6.57
CA ILE A 218 1.82 -5.99 6.42
C ILE A 218 2.21 -5.45 7.80
N LYS A 219 2.87 -6.30 8.60
CA LYS A 219 3.57 -5.87 9.81
C LYS A 219 4.58 -4.79 9.42
N VAL A 220 4.41 -3.61 9.98
CA VAL A 220 5.42 -2.56 9.98
C VAL A 220 6.22 -2.76 11.27
N GLU A 221 7.28 -3.57 11.20
CA GLU A 221 8.31 -3.60 12.25
C GLU A 221 9.32 -2.49 11.93
N VAL A 222 9.50 -1.58 12.88
CA VAL A 222 10.56 -0.56 12.85
C VAL A 222 11.62 -0.93 13.88
N ASP A 223 12.78 -1.35 13.36
CA ASP A 223 14.16 -1.41 13.86
C ASP A 223 14.52 -2.10 15.19
N ASN A 224 15.49 -3.03 15.10
CA ASN A 224 16.86 -2.73 15.54
C ASN A 224 17.93 -3.62 14.87
N LEU A 225 19.04 -2.98 14.50
CA LEU A 225 20.32 -3.54 14.04
C LEU A 225 21.14 -4.08 15.22
N GLU A 226 21.95 -5.12 14.95
CA GLU A 226 23.17 -5.64 15.60
C GLU A 226 23.13 -7.18 15.40
N ASP A 227 23.89 -7.78 14.48
CA ASP A 227 25.34 -7.92 14.59
C ASP A 227 26.09 -7.83 13.25
N VAL A 228 27.30 -7.34 13.41
CA VAL A 228 28.35 -7.00 12.45
C VAL A 228 29.32 -8.18 12.29
N GLU A 229 30.00 -8.21 11.12
CA GLU A 229 31.23 -8.97 10.80
C GLU A 229 31.07 -10.50 10.60
N GLU A 230 31.71 -11.17 9.63
CA GLU A 230 33.03 -10.93 9.08
C GLU A 230 33.16 -11.54 7.65
N ALA A 231 34.08 -10.98 6.88
CA ALA A 231 34.34 -11.21 5.46
C ALA A 231 35.03 -12.54 5.11
N GLY A 232 34.99 -12.92 3.82
CA GLY A 232 36.18 -13.45 3.14
C GLY A 232 36.13 -14.88 2.55
N ASN A 233 35.91 -14.93 1.23
CA ASN A 233 36.21 -15.98 0.23
C ASN A 233 37.59 -16.69 0.40
N PRO A 234 38.00 -17.76 -0.35
CA PRO A 234 37.31 -18.64 -1.33
C PRO A 234 37.58 -20.18 -1.16
N GLU A 235 37.03 -21.01 -2.06
CA GLU A 235 37.33 -22.46 -2.21
C GLU A 235 38.83 -22.78 -2.46
N PRO A 236 39.24 -24.02 -2.17
CA PRO A 236 39.82 -24.83 -3.25
C PRO A 236 39.36 -26.31 -3.28
N GLU A 237 39.28 -26.85 -4.50
CA GLU A 237 39.28 -28.28 -4.80
C GLU A 237 40.54 -28.98 -4.25
N GLU A 238 40.43 -30.22 -3.73
CA GLU A 238 41.19 -31.37 -4.24
C GLU A 238 40.77 -32.73 -3.60
N ASN A 239 40.85 -33.77 -4.42
CA ASN A 239 40.68 -35.19 -4.14
C ASN A 239 41.60 -35.76 -3.03
N LYS A 240 41.13 -36.79 -2.29
CA LYS A 240 41.66 -38.19 -2.29
C LYS A 240 41.18 -39.05 -1.09
N GLU A 241 40.74 -40.27 -1.42
CA GLU A 241 40.97 -41.60 -0.80
C GLU A 241 40.83 -41.90 0.72
N ASN A 242 40.27 -43.09 0.97
CA ASN A 242 40.22 -43.97 2.18
C ASN A 242 39.17 -43.59 3.24
N ASP A 243 38.30 -44.46 3.75
CA ASP A 243 38.20 -45.94 3.83
C ASP A 243 36.76 -46.43 3.55
#